data_AF-A0A6B2LPG9-F1
#
_entry.id   AF-A0A6B2LPG9-F1
#
_cell.length_a   1.000
_cell.length_b   1.000
_cell.length_c   1.000
_cell.angle_alpha   90.00
_cell.angle_beta   90.00
_cell.angle_gamma   90.00
#
_symmetry.space_group_name_H-M   'P 1'
#
loop_
_entity.id
_entity.type
_entity.pdbx_description
1 polymer ?
#
loop_
_entity_poly.entity_id
_entity_poly.type
_entity_poly.pdbx_seq_one_letter_code
_entity_poly.pdbx_strand_id
1 'polypeptide(L)'
;MAYPQTDVFLILFSVVSPLSFQNVFAKWFPEISQHSPNTPIILVGTKVDLRENETTIQKLVSQQQSPVTYDQGLQMSQEIN
;
A
#
# COMPACT_ATOMS: atom_id res chain seq x y z
N MET A 1 7.25 -11.78 -20.94
CA MET A 1 6.57 -10.70 -20.19
C MET A 1 5.88 -11.35 -18.99
N ALA A 2 6.03 -10.79 -17.79
CA ALA A 2 5.59 -11.45 -16.55
C ALA A 2 4.08 -11.34 -16.26
N TYR A 3 3.34 -10.46 -16.94
CA TYR A 3 1.91 -10.22 -16.69
C TYR A 3 1.10 -10.10 -18.01
N PRO A 4 1.09 -11.13 -18.87
CA PRO A 4 0.30 -11.07 -20.10
C PRO A 4 -1.19 -11.04 -19.76
N GLN A 5 -1.93 -10.13 -20.39
CA GLN A 5 -3.41 -10.04 -20.31
C GLN A 5 -3.97 -9.80 -18.90
N THR A 6 -3.29 -9.00 -18.08
CA THR A 6 -3.87 -8.56 -16.79
C THR A 6 -4.88 -7.42 -16.99
N ASP A 7 -6.11 -7.65 -16.54
CA ASP A 7 -7.19 -6.66 -16.61
C ASP A 7 -7.18 -5.67 -15.44
N VAL A 8 -6.62 -6.05 -14.29
CA VAL A 8 -6.52 -5.20 -13.09
C VAL A 8 -5.37 -5.64 -12.19
N PHE A 9 -4.66 -4.69 -11.59
CA PHE A 9 -3.68 -4.96 -10.54
C PHE A 9 -4.22 -4.56 -9.16
N LEU A 10 -3.93 -5.38 -8.16
CA LEU A 10 -4.15 -5.06 -6.75
C LEU A 10 -2.80 -4.83 -6.10
N ILE A 11 -2.54 -3.62 -5.61
CA ILE A 11 -1.36 -3.35 -4.79
C ILE A 11 -1.78 -3.35 -3.33
N LEU A 12 -1.23 -4.28 -2.56
CA LEU A 12 -1.57 -4.47 -1.16
C LEU A 12 -0.49 -3.89 -0.26
N PHE A 13 -0.90 -3.19 0.80
CA PHE A 13 -0.03 -2.82 1.91
C PHE A 13 -0.69 -3.18 3.23
N SER A 14 0.10 -3.30 4.30
CA SER A 14 -0.41 -3.50 5.65
C SER A 14 -0.54 -2.16 6.35
N VAL A 15 -1.71 -1.84 6.90
CA VAL A 15 -1.91 -0.55 7.58
C VAL A 15 -1.03 -0.40 8.83
N VAL A 16 -0.56 -1.51 9.40
CA VAL A 16 0.39 -1.51 10.53
C VAL A 16 1.85 -1.72 10.10
N SER A 17 2.16 -1.52 8.81
CA SER A 17 3.52 -1.57 8.28
C SER A 17 3.76 -0.38 7.34
N PRO A 18 4.22 0.76 7.87
CA PRO A 18 4.52 1.96 7.06
C PRO A 18 5.50 1.69 5.92
N LEU A 19 6.46 0.79 6.12
CA LEU A 19 7.40 0.37 5.07
C LEU A 19 6.68 -0.29 3.89
N SER A 20 5.69 -1.16 4.15
CA SER A 20 4.92 -1.78 3.05
C SER A 20 4.12 -0.75 2.26
N PHE A 21 3.65 0.31 2.92
CA PHE A 21 2.95 1.43 2.30
C PHE A 21 3.90 2.29 1.45
N GLN A 22 5.10 2.58 1.93
CA GLN A 22 6.14 3.28 1.14
C GLN A 22 6.54 2.49 -0.12
N ASN A 23 6.60 1.16 -0.03
CA ASN A 23 6.95 0.31 -1.16
C ASN A 23 5.92 0.34 -2.30
N VAL A 24 4.69 0.76 -2.04
CA VAL A 24 3.66 0.99 -3.10
C VAL A 24 4.23 1.94 -4.14
N PHE A 25 4.65 3.13 -3.71
CA PHE A 25 5.19 4.16 -4.59
C PHE A 25 6.63 3.87 -5.02
N ALA A 26 7.48 3.40 -4.10
CA ALA A 26 8.91 3.23 -4.37
C ALA A 26 9.24 2.04 -5.29
N LYS A 27 8.34 1.04 -5.38
CA LYS A 27 8.63 -0.21 -6.09
C LYS A 27 7.48 -0.69 -6.95
N TRP A 28 6.32 -0.96 -6.34
CA TRP A 28 5.26 -1.72 -7.00
C TRP A 28 4.58 -0.94 -8.11
N PHE A 29 4.25 0.33 -7.87
CA PHE A 29 3.65 1.18 -8.87
C PHE A 29 4.57 1.43 -10.09
N PRO A 30 5.87 1.78 -9.92
CA PRO A 30 6.80 1.90 -11.06
C PRO A 30 6.95 0.59 -11.86
N GLU A 31 7.06 -0.55 -11.17
CA GLU A 31 7.21 -1.85 -11.83
C GLU A 31 5.99 -2.19 -12.70
N ILE A 32 4.78 -1.98 -12.19
CA ILE A 32 3.51 -2.21 -12.92
C ILE A 32 3.38 -1.21 -14.06
N SER A 33 3.61 0.07 -13.80
CA SER A 33 3.49 1.13 -14.82
C SER A 33 4.44 0.92 -16.00
N GLN A 34 5.63 0.38 -15.75
CA GLN A 34 6.60 0.06 -16.80
C GLN A 34 6.15 -1.13 -17.68
N HIS A 35 5.47 -2.13 -17.12
CA HIS A 35 5.09 -3.34 -17.84
C HIS A 35 3.65 -3.33 -18.37
N SER A 36 2.77 -2.52 -17.78
CA SER A 36 1.32 -2.51 -18.03
C SER A 36 0.72 -1.11 -17.77
N PRO A 37 1.13 -0.08 -18.55
CA PRO A 37 0.79 1.32 -18.27
C PRO A 37 -0.70 1.65 -18.35
N ASN A 38 -1.50 0.83 -19.02
CA ASN A 38 -2.93 1.07 -19.22
C ASN A 38 -3.84 0.18 -18.35
N THR A 39 -3.24 -0.67 -17.51
CA THR A 39 -4.02 -1.58 -16.66
C THR A 39 -4.39 -0.85 -15.37
N PRO A 40 -5.69 -0.78 -15.00
CA PRO A 40 -6.12 -0.10 -13.78
C PRO A 40 -5.54 -0.74 -12.52
N ILE A 41 -5.27 0.10 -11.52
CA ILE A 41 -4.67 -0.29 -10.25
C ILE A 41 -5.66 -0.01 -9.11
N ILE A 42 -5.83 -0.98 -8.22
CA ILE A 42 -6.60 -0.82 -6.98
C ILE A 42 -5.62 -0.93 -5.80
N LEU A 43 -5.56 0.13 -4.99
CA LEU A 43 -4.78 0.15 -3.76
C LEU A 43 -5.60 -0.45 -2.60
N VAL A 44 -5.02 -1.42 -1.88
CA VAL A 44 -5.70 -2.13 -0.80
C VAL A 44 -4.89 -2.07 0.50
N GLY A 45 -5.48 -1.45 1.52
CA GLY A 45 -4.96 -1.50 2.90
C GLY A 45 -5.47 -2.74 3.63
N THR A 46 -4.56 -3.59 4.11
CA THR A 46 -4.84 -4.84 4.81
C THR A 46 -4.57 -4.74 6.31
N LYS A 47 -5.07 -5.72 7.09
CA LYS A 47 -4.92 -5.81 8.56
C LYS A 47 -5.51 -4.61 9.31
N VAL A 48 -6.67 -4.14 8.86
CA VAL A 48 -7.36 -2.95 9.40
C VAL A 48 -7.73 -3.13 10.87
N ASP A 49 -8.04 -4.37 11.27
CA ASP A 49 -8.27 -4.78 12.65
C ASP A 49 -7.10 -4.42 13.60
N LEU A 50 -5.87 -4.39 13.10
CA LEU A 50 -4.69 -4.06 13.89
C LEU A 50 -4.44 -2.56 14.04
N ARG A 51 -5.17 -1.71 13.31
CA ARG A 51 -4.99 -0.24 13.35
C ARG A 51 -5.29 0.34 14.74
N GLU A 52 -6.22 -0.27 15.47
CA GLU A 52 -6.64 0.13 16.81
C GLU A 52 -6.10 -0.82 17.90
N ASN A 53 -5.33 -1.84 17.52
CA ASN A 53 -4.79 -2.80 18.47
C ASN A 53 -3.64 -2.18 19.28
N GLU A 54 -3.84 -2.05 20.60
CA GLU A 54 -2.90 -1.38 21.51
C GLU A 54 -1.49 -1.97 21.46
N THR A 55 -1.34 -3.29 21.46
CA THR A 55 -0.04 -3.96 21.38
C THR A 55 0.69 -3.62 20.08
N THR A 56 -0.05 -3.57 18.98
CA THR A 56 0.51 -3.23 17.66
C THR A 56 0.90 -1.76 17.60
N ILE A 57 0.07 -0.86 18.14
CA ILE A 57 0.36 0.58 18.24
C ILE A 57 1.62 0.80 19.08
N GLN A 58 1.71 0.20 20.28
CA GLN A 58 2.89 0.34 21.15
C GLN A 58 4.17 -0.12 20.46
N LYS A 59 4.11 -1.24 19.71
CA LYS A 59 5.24 -1.72 18.91
C LYS A 59 5.67 -0.68 17.88
N LEU A 60 4.74 -0.10 17.13
CA LEU A 60 5.06 0.94 16.14
C LEU A 60 5.62 2.21 16.80
N VAL A 61 5.05 2.64 17.93
CA VAL A 61 5.54 3.81 18.67
C VAL A 61 6.97 3.62 19.15
N SER A 62 7.33 2.42 19.63
CA SER A 62 8.73 2.11 20.00
C SER A 62 9.71 2.21 18.82
N GLN A 63 9.20 2.14 17.59
CA GLN A 63 9.94 2.33 16.34
C GLN A 63 9.75 3.75 15.76
N GLN A 64 9.14 4.67 16.51
CA GLN A 64 8.82 6.04 16.08
C GLN A 64 7.90 6.08 14.84
N GLN A 65 7.01 5.10 14.75
CA GLN A 65 6.06 4.94 13.66
C GLN A 65 4.62 4.93 14.19
N SER A 66 3.68 5.12 13.26
CA SER A 66 2.24 4.99 13.51
C SER A 66 1.59 4.14 12.41
N PRO A 67 0.41 3.54 12.68
CA PRO A 67 -0.38 2.92 11.63
C PRO A 67 -0.75 3.93 10.53
N VAL A 68 -0.80 3.45 9.29
CA VAL A 68 -1.24 4.21 8.12
C VAL A 68 -2.72 4.54 8.26
N THR A 69 -3.05 5.84 8.18
CA THR A 69 -4.42 6.35 8.28
C THR A 69 -5.19 6.13 6.98
N TYR A 70 -6.51 6.31 7.03
CA TYR A 70 -7.33 6.28 5.83
C TYR A 70 -6.95 7.41 4.86
N ASP A 71 -6.78 8.64 5.35
CA ASP A 71 -6.44 9.80 4.53
C ASP A 71 -5.10 9.64 3.81
N GLN A 72 -4.09 9.07 4.49
CA GLN A 72 -2.82 8.74 3.85
C GLN A 72 -3.01 7.74 2.70
N GLY A 73 -3.81 6.69 2.92
CA GLY A 73 -4.13 5.71 1.88
C GLY A 73 -4.90 6.32 0.70
N LEU A 74 -5.85 7.22 0.98
CA LEU A 74 -6.61 7.93 -0.03
C LEU A 74 -5.70 8.84 -0.87
N GLN A 75 -4.81 9.61 -0.23
CA GLN A 75 -3.84 10.44 -0.92
C GLN A 75 -2.93 9.60 -1.83
N MET A 76 -2.38 8.50 -1.34
CA MET A 76 -1.56 7.58 -2.15
C MET A 76 -2.35 7.04 -3.35
N SER A 77 -3.62 6.69 -3.17
CA SER A 77 -4.46 6.21 -4.29
C SER A 77 -4.66 7.25 -5.39
N GLN A 78 -4.62 8.55 -5.05
CA GLN A 78 -4.71 9.64 -6.02
C GLN A 78 -3.36 9.89 -6.72
N GLU A 79 -2.25 9.64 -6.05
CA GLU A 79 -0.90 9.81 -6.61
C GLU A 79 -0.51 8.71 -7.61
N ILE A 80 -1.09 7.50 -7.48
CA ILE A 80 -0.76 6.33 -8.32
C ILE A 80 -1.79 6.03 -9.43
N ASN A 81 -2.68 6.99 -9.72
CA ASN A 81 -3.77 6.83 -10.70
C ASN A 81 -3.51 7.63 -11.98
#